data_AF-A0A7X1GTQ6-F1
#
_entry.id   AF-A0A7X1GTQ6-F1
#
_cell.length_a   1.000
_cell.length_b   1.000
_cell.length_c   1.000
_cell.angle_alpha   90.00
_cell.angle_beta   90.00
_cell.angle_gamma   90.00
#
_symmetry.space_group_name_H-M   'P 1'
#
loop_
_entity.id
_entity.type
_entity.pdbx_description
1 polymer ?
#
loop_
_entity_poly.entity_id
_entity_poly.type
_entity_poly.pdbx_seq_one_letter_code
_entity_poly.pdbx_strand_id
1 'polypeptide(L)'
;MKRLSLMVLWLLLFPAAMLHAAATTGAYDYPFVNAYEATVIGTPAIYQADLPEEVPVKDYSLTVFEDREIPDVFWYSEGLKFSLVRQKERAPLIFVIAGTGASYQSPKVKGLQKAFYQAGFSVISISSPTHMNFIVNASTTKVPGHIVHDSEDLYRVMELAYQKVADRVDVSEFYLTGYSLGGTQAAFLTRLDEERQVFNFKKVLMINPSVNLFNSVGLIDQMLADTVGDEPGAFNSYLGRVIRSFATAFDRNEPLDFNEDFLYRVYKKKIPTETALESLIGFSFRISSSNMVFTSDVMSGYGLLVPPGTPLKQTTSLIDYLGASLRISFQDYYERYFYPFYHSQSPALTSAELKQQMSLESIAPYLRKAEKIAMMTNADDLILAPGEIEFLRTTFGERATIWPTGGHCGNMEQKDVVAFMVNYFKE
;
A
#
# COMPACT_ATOMS: atom_id res chain seq x y z
N MET A 1 23.40 -69.30 2.87
CA MET A 1 23.67 -68.17 1.95
C MET A 1 22.52 -68.06 0.96
N LYS A 2 21.72 -66.98 1.05
CA LYS A 2 20.83 -66.41 0.00
C LYS A 2 19.84 -65.44 0.68
N ARG A 3 20.38 -64.30 1.13
CA ARG A 3 19.65 -63.08 1.50
C ARG A 3 20.48 -61.92 0.99
N LEU A 4 20.47 -61.68 -0.32
CA LEU A 4 21.12 -60.50 -0.91
C LEU A 4 20.67 -60.26 -2.37
N SER A 5 19.37 -60.15 -2.64
CA SER A 5 18.94 -59.76 -4.01
C SER A 5 17.64 -58.96 -4.08
N LEU A 6 17.07 -58.53 -2.94
CA LEU A 6 15.78 -57.81 -2.93
C LEU A 6 15.86 -56.37 -2.41
N MET A 7 17.07 -55.78 -2.33
CA MET A 7 17.28 -54.40 -1.84
C MET A 7 17.79 -53.42 -2.90
N VAL A 8 17.97 -53.85 -4.15
CA VAL A 8 18.50 -52.98 -5.22
C VAL A 8 17.41 -52.51 -6.20
N LEU A 9 16.21 -53.11 -6.18
CA LEU A 9 15.13 -52.73 -7.11
C LEU A 9 14.13 -51.70 -6.56
N TRP A 10 14.31 -51.23 -5.32
CA TRP A 10 13.48 -50.18 -4.70
C TRP A 10 14.16 -48.80 -4.66
N LEU A 11 15.39 -48.70 -5.18
CA LEU A 11 16.17 -47.45 -5.27
C LEU A 11 16.17 -46.81 -6.67
N LEU A 12 15.35 -47.32 -7.60
CA LEU A 12 15.25 -46.82 -8.98
C LEU A 12 13.83 -46.38 -9.38
N LEU A 13 12.90 -46.23 -8.42
CA LEU A 13 11.51 -45.83 -8.69
C LEU A 13 11.06 -44.50 -8.06
N PHE A 14 11.97 -43.69 -7.51
CA PHE A 14 11.74 -42.28 -7.18
C PHE A 14 13.06 -41.52 -7.39
N PRO A 15 13.15 -40.55 -8.33
CA PRO A 15 12.30 -39.37 -8.34
C PRO A 15 11.81 -38.99 -9.76
N ALA A 16 10.60 -39.44 -10.14
CA ALA A 16 9.87 -38.84 -11.26
C ALA A 16 8.73 -37.91 -10.79
N ALA A 17 8.58 -37.72 -9.47
CA ALA A 17 7.54 -36.90 -8.85
C ALA A 17 8.05 -35.62 -8.16
N MET A 18 9.32 -35.23 -8.38
CA MET A 18 9.90 -33.96 -7.91
C MET A 18 10.26 -33.01 -9.06
N LEU A 19 9.66 -33.21 -10.24
CA LEU A 19 9.78 -32.35 -11.41
C LEU A 19 8.39 -31.81 -11.78
N HIS A 20 7.72 -31.11 -10.87
CA HIS A 20 6.46 -30.39 -11.17
C HIS A 20 6.38 -29.00 -10.50
N ALA A 21 7.51 -28.40 -10.12
CA ALA A 21 7.56 -27.03 -9.60
C ALA A 21 8.63 -26.15 -10.29
N ALA A 22 8.99 -26.47 -11.53
CA ALA A 22 9.92 -25.67 -12.32
C ALA A 22 9.52 -25.68 -13.79
N ALA A 23 8.31 -25.19 -14.07
CA ALA A 23 7.84 -25.01 -15.44
C ALA A 23 6.86 -23.83 -15.53
N THR A 24 7.39 -22.62 -15.33
CA THR A 24 7.13 -21.41 -16.14
C THR A 24 7.75 -20.21 -15.42
N THR A 25 9.07 -20.12 -15.44
CA THR A 25 9.73 -18.83 -15.33
C THR A 25 10.78 -18.82 -16.43
N GLY A 26 10.59 -17.98 -17.46
CA GLY A 26 11.76 -17.44 -18.13
C GLY A 26 12.69 -16.84 -17.05
N ALA A 27 13.97 -16.64 -17.35
CA ALA A 27 14.80 -15.87 -16.43
C ALA A 27 14.08 -14.55 -16.15
N TYR A 28 13.77 -14.28 -14.87
CA TYR A 28 13.10 -13.05 -14.46
C TYR A 28 13.83 -11.86 -15.08
N ASP A 29 13.15 -11.14 -15.98
CA ASP A 29 13.77 -10.22 -16.94
C ASP A 29 13.57 -8.75 -16.60
N TYR A 30 13.18 -8.45 -15.36
CA TYR A 30 13.00 -7.07 -14.90
C TYR A 30 14.31 -6.27 -15.03
N PRO A 31 14.29 -5.10 -15.68
CA PRO A 31 15.53 -4.46 -16.16
C PRO A 31 16.30 -3.70 -15.09
N PHE A 32 15.67 -3.33 -13.98
CA PHE A 32 16.31 -2.53 -12.94
C PHE A 32 16.90 -3.43 -11.86
N VAL A 33 18.19 -3.21 -11.59
CA VAL A 33 18.93 -3.81 -10.47
C VAL A 33 19.10 -2.83 -9.30
N ASN A 34 18.85 -1.54 -9.53
CA ASN A 34 18.84 -0.53 -8.49
C ASN A 34 17.42 -0.38 -7.92
N ALA A 35 17.27 -0.57 -6.60
CA ALA A 35 15.98 -0.54 -5.92
C ALA A 35 15.28 0.83 -6.02
N TYR A 36 16.04 1.92 -5.96
CA TYR A 36 15.49 3.27 -6.06
C TYR A 36 14.98 3.55 -7.47
N GLU A 37 15.73 3.14 -8.50
CA GLU A 37 15.28 3.23 -9.90
C GLU A 37 14.01 2.40 -10.12
N ALA A 38 14.00 1.16 -9.63
CA ALA A 38 12.84 0.29 -9.73
C ALA A 38 11.60 0.92 -9.08
N THR A 39 11.75 1.48 -7.87
CA THR A 39 10.65 2.10 -7.11
C THR A 39 10.10 3.36 -7.80
N VAL A 40 10.98 4.19 -8.35
CA VAL A 40 10.60 5.49 -8.94
C VAL A 40 10.07 5.35 -10.36
N ILE A 41 10.72 4.51 -11.18
CA ILE A 41 10.42 4.39 -12.61
C ILE A 41 9.28 3.38 -12.82
N GLY A 42 9.21 2.36 -11.98
CA GLY A 42 8.32 1.22 -12.17
C GLY A 42 8.76 0.34 -13.34
N THR A 43 7.82 -0.44 -13.87
CA THR A 43 8.10 -1.39 -14.95
C THR A 43 8.06 -0.69 -16.31
N PRO A 44 9.14 -0.72 -17.12
CA PRO A 44 9.09 -0.13 -18.47
C PRO A 44 8.14 -0.90 -19.39
N ALA A 45 7.46 -0.18 -20.30
CA ALA A 45 6.39 -0.71 -21.14
C ALA A 45 6.70 -2.05 -21.84
N ILE A 46 7.93 -2.28 -22.31
CA ILE A 46 8.31 -3.53 -22.99
C ILE A 46 8.34 -4.77 -22.07
N TYR A 47 8.40 -4.56 -20.76
CA TYR A 47 8.37 -5.60 -19.73
C TYR A 47 7.00 -5.73 -19.06
N GLN A 48 6.09 -4.81 -19.34
CA GLN A 48 4.76 -4.81 -18.74
C GLN A 48 3.92 -5.99 -19.25
N ALA A 49 2.99 -6.45 -18.42
CA ALA A 49 1.95 -7.37 -18.83
C ALA A 49 1.07 -6.77 -19.94
N ASP A 50 0.63 -7.62 -20.87
CA ASP A 50 -0.35 -7.22 -21.88
C ASP A 50 -1.76 -7.14 -21.25
N LEU A 51 -2.09 -5.94 -20.78
CA LEU A 51 -3.32 -5.61 -20.08
C LEU A 51 -4.23 -4.73 -20.94
N PRO A 52 -5.57 -4.79 -20.76
CA PRO A 52 -6.48 -3.93 -21.49
C PRO A 52 -6.17 -2.43 -21.23
N GLU A 53 -6.22 -1.64 -22.31
CA GLU A 53 -6.03 -0.18 -22.22
C GLU A 53 -7.09 0.46 -21.29
N GLU A 54 -8.34 0.01 -21.40
CA GLU A 54 -9.46 0.48 -20.59
C GLU A 54 -10.27 -0.69 -20.00
N VAL A 55 -10.85 -0.45 -18.84
CA VAL A 55 -11.82 -1.34 -18.19
C VAL A 55 -13.05 -0.53 -17.77
N PRO A 56 -14.25 -1.13 -17.62
CA PRO A 56 -15.48 -0.40 -17.38
C PRO A 56 -15.62 0.05 -15.91
N VAL A 57 -14.69 0.89 -15.46
CA VAL A 57 -14.67 1.46 -14.10
C VAL A 57 -15.90 2.32 -13.88
N LYS A 58 -16.52 2.17 -12.71
CA LYS A 58 -17.52 3.11 -12.19
C LYS A 58 -17.16 3.53 -10.77
N ASP A 59 -17.20 4.83 -10.53
CA ASP A 59 -16.97 5.42 -9.21
C ASP A 59 -18.28 5.50 -8.43
N TYR A 60 -18.17 5.27 -7.12
CA TYR A 60 -19.28 5.32 -6.17
C TYR A 60 -18.88 6.15 -4.95
N SER A 61 -19.90 6.55 -4.19
CA SER A 61 -19.73 7.30 -2.94
C SER A 61 -20.54 6.64 -1.83
N LEU A 62 -19.97 6.60 -0.62
CA LEU A 62 -20.60 6.09 0.59
C LEU A 62 -20.72 7.20 1.64
N THR A 63 -21.83 7.18 2.36
CA THR A 63 -21.93 7.82 3.68
C THR A 63 -21.64 6.74 4.71
N VAL A 64 -20.52 6.85 5.43
CA VAL A 64 -20.12 5.85 6.44
C VAL A 64 -20.65 6.22 7.83
N PHE A 65 -20.71 7.51 8.11
CA PHE A 65 -21.22 8.08 9.35
C PHE A 65 -22.20 9.20 8.98
N GLU A 66 -23.48 9.01 9.30
CA GLU A 66 -24.55 9.99 8.98
C GLU A 66 -24.38 11.31 9.76
N ASP A 67 -23.73 11.26 10.93
CA ASP A 67 -23.49 12.38 11.83
C ASP A 67 -22.09 12.99 11.68
N ARG A 68 -21.32 12.61 10.64
CA ARG A 68 -19.98 13.15 10.43
C ARG A 68 -20.05 14.62 10.00
N GLU A 69 -19.59 15.49 10.90
CA GLU A 69 -19.25 16.86 10.54
C GLU A 69 -17.93 16.90 9.76
N ILE A 70 -18.00 17.42 8.53
CA ILE A 70 -16.84 17.62 7.66
C ILE A 70 -16.55 19.12 7.62
N PRO A 71 -15.39 19.59 8.10
CA PRO A 71 -14.99 20.99 8.00
C PRO A 71 -15.02 21.49 6.55
N ASP A 72 -15.47 22.74 6.34
CA ASP A 72 -15.64 23.36 5.01
C ASP A 72 -14.40 23.26 4.11
N VAL A 73 -13.20 23.26 4.69
CA VAL A 73 -11.94 23.09 3.95
C VAL A 73 -11.88 21.77 3.16
N PHE A 74 -12.63 20.74 3.54
CA PHE A 74 -12.71 19.44 2.87
C PHE A 74 -13.95 19.26 2.00
N TRP A 75 -14.60 20.35 1.55
CA TRP A 75 -15.81 20.32 0.71
C TRP A 75 -15.71 19.38 -0.52
N TYR A 76 -14.52 19.23 -1.09
CA TYR A 76 -14.27 18.39 -2.27
C TYR A 76 -14.07 16.90 -1.94
N SER A 77 -14.03 16.55 -0.66
CA SER A 77 -13.79 15.21 -0.15
C SER A 77 -15.06 14.57 0.42
N GLU A 78 -16.23 15.21 0.29
CA GLU A 78 -17.48 14.68 0.85
C GLU A 78 -17.90 13.35 0.21
N GLY A 79 -18.21 12.39 1.07
CA GLY A 79 -18.53 11.01 0.73
C GLY A 79 -17.26 10.18 0.45
N LEU A 80 -17.18 9.01 1.07
CA LEU A 80 -16.07 8.08 0.83
C LEU A 80 -16.18 7.53 -0.58
N LYS A 81 -15.15 7.76 -1.40
CA LYS A 81 -15.10 7.31 -2.78
C LYS A 81 -14.43 5.94 -2.91
N PHE A 82 -15.00 5.10 -3.76
CA PHE A 82 -14.44 3.81 -4.16
C PHE A 82 -14.86 3.51 -5.61
N SER A 83 -14.25 2.53 -6.25
CA SER A 83 -14.67 2.11 -7.59
C SER A 83 -14.99 0.62 -7.68
N LEU A 84 -15.80 0.29 -8.70
CA LEU A 84 -16.13 -1.06 -9.10
C LEU A 84 -15.82 -1.25 -10.59
N VAL A 85 -15.10 -2.32 -10.90
CA VAL A 85 -15.00 -2.88 -12.25
C VAL A 85 -15.69 -4.24 -12.23
N ARG A 86 -16.88 -4.35 -12.82
CA ARG A 86 -17.70 -5.57 -12.71
C ARG A 86 -17.59 -6.47 -13.94
N GLN A 87 -17.63 -7.77 -13.72
CA GLN A 87 -17.97 -8.73 -14.77
C GLN A 87 -19.46 -8.64 -15.12
N LYS A 88 -19.80 -9.09 -16.33
CA LYS A 88 -21.20 -9.17 -16.79
C LYS A 88 -21.93 -10.37 -16.22
N GLU A 89 -21.21 -11.48 -16.09
CA GLU A 89 -21.71 -12.76 -15.58
C GLU A 89 -21.25 -12.98 -14.14
N ARG A 90 -21.75 -14.06 -13.54
CA ARG A 90 -21.35 -14.50 -12.20
C ARG A 90 -19.83 -14.69 -12.14
N ALA A 91 -19.18 -14.04 -11.20
CA ALA A 91 -17.72 -13.99 -11.12
C ALA A 91 -17.22 -13.86 -9.68
N PRO A 92 -15.96 -14.24 -9.40
CA PRO A 92 -15.33 -13.91 -8.13
C PRO A 92 -15.16 -12.40 -7.98
N LEU A 93 -15.26 -11.90 -6.75
CA LEU A 93 -15.01 -10.51 -6.41
C LEU A 93 -13.70 -10.39 -5.61
N ILE A 94 -12.78 -9.54 -6.06
CA ILE A 94 -11.56 -9.22 -5.33
C ILE A 94 -11.58 -7.76 -4.85
N PHE A 95 -11.29 -7.57 -3.57
CA PHE A 95 -11.01 -6.25 -3.00
C PHE A 95 -9.54 -5.90 -3.19
N VAL A 96 -9.27 -4.66 -3.64
CA VAL A 96 -7.92 -4.10 -3.78
C VAL A 96 -7.78 -2.92 -2.82
N ILE A 97 -6.90 -3.05 -1.82
CA ILE A 97 -6.61 -2.02 -0.82
C ILE A 97 -5.33 -1.27 -1.20
N ALA A 98 -5.42 0.05 -1.30
CA ALA A 98 -4.30 0.89 -1.70
C ALA A 98 -3.25 1.05 -0.58
N GLY A 99 -1.99 1.30 -0.97
CA GLY A 99 -0.87 1.58 -0.08
C GLY A 99 -0.90 2.98 0.54
N THR A 100 0.09 3.32 1.37
CA THR A 100 0.13 4.56 2.16
C THR A 100 -0.15 5.81 1.32
N GLY A 101 -1.09 6.63 1.76
CA GLY A 101 -1.49 7.89 1.12
C GLY A 101 -2.12 7.72 -0.27
N ALA A 102 -2.33 6.50 -0.76
CA ALA A 102 -2.81 6.27 -2.11
C ALA A 102 -4.34 6.21 -2.20
N SER A 103 -4.85 6.80 -3.27
CA SER A 103 -6.25 6.74 -3.67
C SER A 103 -6.58 5.40 -4.35
N TYR A 104 -7.84 5.00 -4.31
CA TYR A 104 -8.41 3.93 -5.15
C TYR A 104 -8.23 4.18 -6.67
N GLN A 105 -7.84 5.39 -7.08
CA GLN A 105 -7.54 5.75 -8.47
C GLN A 105 -6.03 5.80 -8.78
N SER A 106 -5.16 5.39 -7.86
CA SER A 106 -3.71 5.39 -8.09
C SER A 106 -3.33 4.51 -9.29
N PRO A 107 -2.21 4.79 -9.98
CA PRO A 107 -1.74 3.96 -11.10
C PRO A 107 -1.65 2.48 -10.72
N LYS A 108 -1.08 2.15 -9.55
CA LYS A 108 -0.96 0.75 -9.08
C LYS A 108 -2.31 0.08 -8.87
N VAL A 109 -3.30 0.78 -8.30
CA VAL A 109 -4.66 0.23 -8.15
C VAL A 109 -5.28 -0.02 -9.53
N LYS A 110 -5.14 0.93 -10.48
CA LYS A 110 -5.63 0.75 -11.86
C LYS A 110 -4.96 -0.42 -12.57
N GLY A 111 -3.65 -0.62 -12.36
CA GLY A 111 -2.92 -1.79 -12.88
C GLY A 111 -3.51 -3.11 -12.35
N LEU A 112 -3.72 -3.21 -11.04
CA LEU A 112 -4.36 -4.37 -10.42
C LEU A 112 -5.81 -4.57 -10.91
N GLN A 113 -6.58 -3.49 -11.06
CA GLN A 113 -7.93 -3.54 -11.62
C GLN A 113 -7.95 -4.16 -13.01
N LYS A 114 -7.05 -3.71 -13.90
CA LYS A 114 -6.92 -4.23 -15.26
C LYS A 114 -6.54 -5.70 -15.26
N ALA A 115 -5.53 -6.08 -14.48
CA ALA A 115 -5.05 -7.46 -14.37
C ALA A 115 -6.15 -8.42 -13.88
N PHE A 116 -6.81 -8.09 -12.77
CA PHE A 116 -7.86 -8.95 -12.21
C PHE A 116 -9.14 -8.94 -13.05
N TYR A 117 -9.52 -7.81 -13.66
CA TYR A 117 -10.65 -7.77 -14.57
C TYR A 117 -10.43 -8.64 -15.81
N GLN A 118 -9.26 -8.56 -16.44
CA GLN A 118 -8.89 -9.44 -17.56
C GLN A 118 -8.87 -10.91 -17.16
N ALA A 119 -8.51 -11.20 -15.90
CA ALA A 119 -8.51 -12.55 -15.35
C ALA A 119 -9.90 -13.09 -14.97
N GLY A 120 -10.96 -12.31 -15.12
CA GLY A 120 -12.35 -12.73 -14.87
C GLY A 120 -12.90 -12.35 -13.49
N PHE A 121 -12.23 -11.48 -12.73
CA PHE A 121 -12.73 -10.99 -11.45
C PHE A 121 -13.56 -9.72 -11.62
N SER A 122 -14.55 -9.53 -10.75
CA SER A 122 -15.05 -8.20 -10.42
C SER A 122 -14.13 -7.58 -9.37
N VAL A 123 -13.83 -6.29 -9.47
CA VAL A 123 -12.85 -5.61 -8.62
C VAL A 123 -13.49 -4.45 -7.89
N ILE A 124 -13.44 -4.45 -6.55
CA ILE A 124 -13.73 -3.27 -5.72
C ILE A 124 -12.40 -2.68 -5.24
N SER A 125 -12.20 -1.38 -5.46
CA SER A 125 -10.96 -0.70 -5.10
C SER A 125 -11.20 0.37 -4.05
N ILE A 126 -10.41 0.35 -2.98
CA ILE A 126 -10.58 1.20 -1.79
C ILE A 126 -9.27 1.95 -1.50
N SER A 127 -9.38 3.25 -1.23
CA SER A 127 -8.25 4.09 -0.83
C SER A 127 -7.67 3.66 0.50
N SER A 128 -6.40 3.95 0.75
CA SER A 128 -5.77 3.69 2.03
C SER A 128 -6.46 4.47 3.17
N PRO A 129 -6.49 3.92 4.40
CA PRO A 129 -6.92 4.66 5.59
C PRO A 129 -6.13 5.93 5.88
N THR A 130 -4.91 6.01 5.33
CA THR A 130 -4.03 7.18 5.44
C THR A 130 -4.29 8.22 4.33
N HIS A 131 -5.15 7.93 3.35
CA HIS A 131 -5.55 8.89 2.32
C HIS A 131 -6.63 9.83 2.86
N MET A 132 -6.54 11.12 2.54
CA MET A 132 -7.44 12.16 3.06
C MET A 132 -8.93 11.84 2.91
N ASN A 133 -9.38 11.34 1.75
CA ASN A 133 -10.78 10.98 1.56
C ASN A 133 -11.26 9.86 2.52
N PHE A 134 -10.38 8.95 2.92
CA PHE A 134 -10.71 7.95 3.91
C PHE A 134 -10.74 8.54 5.32
N ILE A 135 -9.74 9.35 5.68
CA ILE A 135 -9.68 10.00 7.00
C ILE A 135 -10.93 10.85 7.26
N VAL A 136 -11.32 11.67 6.28
CA VAL A 136 -12.49 12.56 6.38
C VAL A 136 -13.79 11.77 6.58
N ASN A 137 -13.98 10.69 5.82
CA ASN A 137 -15.29 10.04 5.73
C ASN A 137 -15.44 8.77 6.56
N ALA A 138 -14.36 8.03 6.81
CA ALA A 138 -14.44 6.64 7.25
C ALA A 138 -13.54 6.28 8.43
N SER A 139 -12.57 7.12 8.80
CA SER A 139 -11.78 6.90 10.00
C SER A 139 -12.60 7.18 11.26
N THR A 140 -12.70 6.21 12.17
CA THR A 140 -13.40 6.37 13.44
C THR A 140 -12.66 7.36 14.35
N THR A 141 -11.33 7.20 14.47
CA THR A 141 -10.49 8.01 15.34
C THR A 141 -10.06 9.33 14.71
N LYS A 142 -10.09 9.41 13.37
CA LYS A 142 -9.48 10.46 12.54
C LYS A 142 -7.95 10.54 12.71
N VAL A 143 -7.33 9.57 13.37
CA VAL A 143 -5.88 9.47 13.63
C VAL A 143 -5.38 8.16 12.99
N PRO A 144 -5.04 8.20 11.68
CA PRO A 144 -4.71 7.00 10.91
C PRO A 144 -3.31 6.47 11.24
N GLY A 145 -3.06 5.21 10.89
CA GLY A 145 -1.78 4.52 11.10
C GLY A 145 -1.85 3.45 12.18
N HIS A 146 -2.97 3.32 12.89
CA HIS A 146 -3.18 2.24 13.85
C HIS A 146 -3.76 1.02 13.13
N ILE A 147 -2.89 0.08 12.71
CA ILE A 147 -3.25 -1.00 11.79
C ILE A 147 -4.51 -1.77 12.18
N VAL A 148 -4.76 -1.99 13.48
CA VAL A 148 -5.96 -2.68 13.97
C VAL A 148 -7.22 -1.84 13.75
N HIS A 149 -7.30 -0.63 14.31
CA HIS A 149 -8.43 0.27 14.11
C HIS A 149 -8.66 0.64 12.63
N ASP A 150 -7.57 0.88 11.89
CA ASP A 150 -7.65 1.16 10.45
C ASP A 150 -8.23 -0.04 9.67
N SER A 151 -7.91 -1.27 10.09
CA SER A 151 -8.48 -2.49 9.48
C SER A 151 -9.94 -2.68 9.85
N GLU A 152 -10.37 -2.31 11.06
CA GLU A 152 -11.79 -2.31 11.45
C GLU A 152 -12.59 -1.29 10.62
N ASP A 153 -12.04 -0.09 10.43
CA ASP A 153 -12.64 0.94 9.58
C ASP A 153 -12.70 0.48 8.11
N LEU A 154 -11.62 -0.14 7.59
CA LEU A 154 -11.61 -0.74 6.25
C LEU A 154 -12.64 -1.84 6.09
N TYR A 155 -12.76 -2.74 7.07
CA TYR A 155 -13.72 -3.84 7.00
C TYR A 155 -15.16 -3.30 6.90
N ARG A 156 -15.51 -2.31 7.73
CA ARG A 156 -16.81 -1.62 7.62
C ARG A 156 -17.01 -0.98 6.25
N VAL A 157 -15.98 -0.35 5.69
CA VAL A 157 -16.04 0.22 4.34
C VAL A 157 -16.26 -0.86 3.28
N MET A 158 -15.58 -2.00 3.38
CA MET A 158 -15.76 -3.12 2.46
C MET A 158 -17.21 -3.64 2.51
N GLU A 159 -17.79 -3.77 3.71
CA GLU A 159 -19.19 -4.19 3.89
C GLU A 159 -20.15 -3.20 3.21
N LEU A 160 -20.00 -1.90 3.48
CA LEU A 160 -20.84 -0.85 2.90
C LEU A 160 -20.66 -0.73 1.38
N ALA A 161 -19.42 -0.84 0.89
CA ALA A 161 -19.10 -0.80 -0.53
C ALA A 161 -19.76 -1.97 -1.27
N TYR A 162 -19.66 -3.18 -0.72
CA TYR A 162 -20.32 -4.36 -1.30
C TYR A 162 -21.84 -4.22 -1.26
N GLN A 163 -22.43 -3.84 -0.12
CA GLN A 163 -23.87 -3.60 0.00
C GLN A 163 -24.38 -2.58 -1.02
N LYS A 164 -23.61 -1.50 -1.25
CA LYS A 164 -23.96 -0.44 -2.22
C LYS A 164 -24.08 -0.96 -3.65
N VAL A 165 -23.33 -2.01 -4.00
CA VAL A 165 -23.24 -2.54 -5.37
C VAL A 165 -23.75 -3.96 -5.53
N ALA A 166 -24.29 -4.58 -4.48
CA ALA A 166 -24.71 -5.98 -4.47
C ALA A 166 -25.77 -6.32 -5.53
N ASP A 167 -26.62 -5.36 -5.90
CA ASP A 167 -27.61 -5.48 -6.98
C ASP A 167 -27.00 -5.46 -8.39
N ARG A 168 -25.71 -5.12 -8.51
CA ARG A 168 -24.99 -4.96 -9.78
C ARG A 168 -23.96 -6.07 -10.05
N VAL A 169 -23.69 -6.92 -9.05
CA VAL A 169 -22.69 -7.99 -9.13
C VAL A 169 -23.30 -9.32 -8.69
N ASP A 170 -23.04 -10.39 -9.43
CA ASP A 170 -23.33 -11.76 -9.02
C ASP A 170 -22.01 -12.40 -8.58
N VAL A 171 -21.78 -12.46 -7.27
CA VAL A 171 -20.49 -12.87 -6.69
C VAL A 171 -20.47 -14.37 -6.42
N SER A 172 -19.46 -15.07 -6.92
CA SER A 172 -19.23 -16.49 -6.60
C SER A 172 -18.45 -16.69 -5.31
N GLU A 173 -17.36 -15.94 -5.12
CA GLU A 173 -16.42 -16.04 -4.00
C GLU A 173 -15.75 -14.68 -3.76
N PHE A 174 -15.23 -14.45 -2.55
CA PHE A 174 -14.53 -13.22 -2.17
C PHE A 174 -13.02 -13.44 -2.02
N TYR A 175 -12.26 -12.47 -2.49
CA TYR A 175 -10.80 -12.43 -2.43
C TYR A 175 -10.32 -11.06 -1.95
N LEU A 176 -9.09 -11.01 -1.44
CA LEU A 176 -8.50 -9.78 -0.94
C LEU A 176 -7.05 -9.65 -1.40
N THR A 177 -6.68 -8.46 -1.83
CA THR A 177 -5.29 -8.09 -2.03
C THR A 177 -5.07 -6.62 -1.69
N GLY A 178 -3.81 -6.27 -1.49
CA GLY A 178 -3.38 -4.89 -1.33
C GLY A 178 -1.87 -4.82 -1.47
N TYR A 179 -1.36 -3.62 -1.70
CA TYR A 179 0.08 -3.37 -1.84
C TYR A 179 0.60 -2.45 -0.74
N SER A 180 1.87 -2.61 -0.37
CA SER A 180 2.50 -1.80 0.69
C SER A 180 1.69 -1.88 1.99
N LEU A 181 1.30 -0.74 2.58
CA LEU A 181 0.40 -0.70 3.73
C LEU A 181 -0.92 -1.48 3.51
N GLY A 182 -1.50 -1.42 2.31
CA GLY A 182 -2.70 -2.20 1.98
C GLY A 182 -2.45 -3.72 1.99
N GLY A 183 -1.24 -4.14 1.64
CA GLY A 183 -0.80 -5.54 1.74
C GLY A 183 -0.65 -5.98 3.20
N THR A 184 -0.09 -5.12 4.04
CA THR A 184 -0.04 -5.33 5.50
C THR A 184 -1.45 -5.40 6.09
N GLN A 185 -2.33 -4.47 5.73
CA GLN A 185 -3.73 -4.43 6.18
C GLN A 185 -4.52 -5.65 5.72
N ALA A 186 -4.23 -6.23 4.54
CA ALA A 186 -4.88 -7.45 4.07
C ALA A 186 -4.75 -8.61 5.07
N ALA A 187 -3.60 -8.76 5.75
CA ALA A 187 -3.43 -9.76 6.80
C ALA A 187 -4.35 -9.53 8.01
N PHE A 188 -4.44 -8.29 8.49
CA PHE A 188 -5.28 -7.94 9.63
C PHE A 188 -6.78 -8.00 9.30
N LEU A 189 -7.16 -7.57 8.09
CA LEU A 189 -8.50 -7.74 7.54
C LEU A 189 -8.91 -9.21 7.47
N THR A 190 -8.01 -10.08 7.00
CA THR A 190 -8.30 -11.52 6.93
C THR A 190 -8.51 -12.11 8.32
N ARG A 191 -7.67 -11.72 9.29
CA ARG A 191 -7.82 -12.15 10.69
C ARG A 191 -9.17 -11.71 11.27
N LEU A 192 -9.56 -10.46 11.03
CA LEU A 192 -10.86 -9.93 11.45
C LEU A 192 -12.02 -10.65 10.75
N ASP A 193 -11.85 -11.01 9.49
CA ASP A 193 -12.83 -11.77 8.71
C ASP A 193 -13.00 -13.21 9.20
N GLU A 194 -12.00 -13.84 9.83
CA GLU A 194 -12.21 -15.15 10.46
C GLU A 194 -13.24 -15.10 11.59
N GLU A 195 -13.33 -13.96 12.28
CA GLU A 195 -14.26 -13.75 13.38
C GLU A 195 -15.64 -13.31 12.88
N ARG A 196 -15.67 -12.41 11.88
CA ARG A 196 -16.92 -11.81 11.37
C ARG A 196 -17.57 -12.60 10.24
N GLN A 197 -16.77 -13.27 9.41
CA GLN A 197 -17.16 -14.15 8.31
C GLN A 197 -18.14 -13.54 7.29
N VAL A 198 -18.11 -12.22 7.09
CA VAL A 198 -18.99 -11.55 6.10
C VAL A 198 -18.53 -11.87 4.67
N PHE A 199 -17.22 -11.85 4.44
CA PHE A 199 -16.63 -12.18 3.14
C PHE A 199 -16.12 -13.61 3.09
N ASN A 200 -15.60 -14.11 4.21
CA ASN A 200 -14.98 -15.42 4.33
C ASN A 200 -13.95 -15.64 3.20
N PHE A 201 -12.93 -14.78 3.13
CA PHE A 201 -12.01 -14.71 1.99
C PHE A 201 -11.43 -16.08 1.63
N LYS A 202 -11.53 -16.43 0.35
CA LYS A 202 -11.05 -17.71 -0.19
C LYS A 202 -9.54 -17.75 -0.29
N LYS A 203 -8.93 -16.67 -0.80
CA LYS A 203 -7.48 -16.44 -0.87
C LYS A 203 -7.16 -14.97 -0.68
N VAL A 204 -5.95 -14.70 -0.20
CA VAL A 204 -5.45 -13.36 0.12
C VAL A 204 -4.00 -13.23 -0.32
N LEU A 205 -3.69 -12.19 -1.10
CA LEU A 205 -2.31 -11.90 -1.54
C LEU A 205 -1.84 -10.55 -1.01
N MET A 206 -0.77 -10.58 -0.21
CA MET A 206 -0.08 -9.39 0.28
C MET A 206 1.04 -9.01 -0.70
N ILE A 207 0.99 -7.82 -1.29
CA ILE A 207 2.01 -7.36 -2.24
C ILE A 207 2.94 -6.36 -1.56
N ASN A 208 4.24 -6.65 -1.51
CA ASN A 208 5.27 -5.83 -0.87
C ASN A 208 4.85 -5.30 0.52
N PRO A 209 4.37 -6.15 1.45
CA PRO A 209 3.86 -5.68 2.73
C PRO A 209 4.99 -5.14 3.61
N SER A 210 4.71 -4.11 4.41
CA SER A 210 5.59 -3.71 5.51
C SER A 210 5.51 -4.74 6.64
N VAL A 211 6.63 -5.17 7.20
CA VAL A 211 6.61 -5.99 8.43
C VAL A 211 6.26 -5.12 9.64
N ASN A 212 6.92 -3.97 9.74
CA ASN A 212 6.64 -2.97 10.76
C ASN A 212 6.58 -1.58 10.12
N LEU A 213 5.39 -0.95 10.18
CA LEU A 213 5.17 0.37 9.56
C LEU A 213 6.16 1.42 10.08
N PHE A 214 6.55 1.37 11.36
CA PHE A 214 7.46 2.36 11.95
C PHE A 214 8.89 2.19 11.44
N ASN A 215 9.34 0.97 11.21
CA ASN A 215 10.64 0.71 10.58
C ASN A 215 10.63 1.22 9.14
N SER A 216 9.63 0.83 8.36
CA SER A 216 9.48 1.25 6.96
C SER A 216 9.47 2.76 6.81
N VAL A 217 8.69 3.45 7.63
CA VAL A 217 8.60 4.91 7.53
C VAL A 217 9.86 5.59 8.07
N GLY A 218 10.50 5.04 9.11
CA GLY A 218 11.78 5.54 9.60
C GLY A 218 12.87 5.50 8.53
N LEU A 219 12.94 4.42 7.75
CA LEU A 219 13.85 4.30 6.61
C LEU A 219 13.59 5.40 5.56
N ILE A 220 12.32 5.60 5.19
CA ILE A 220 11.94 6.60 4.17
C ILE A 220 12.17 8.03 4.67
N ASP A 221 11.91 8.32 5.94
CA ASP A 221 12.20 9.63 6.51
C ASP A 221 13.71 9.93 6.52
N GLN A 222 14.54 8.91 6.77
CA GLN A 222 16.00 9.03 6.72
C GLN A 222 16.50 9.39 5.32
N MET A 223 15.93 8.77 4.27
CA MET A 223 16.25 9.07 2.86
C MET A 223 16.12 10.56 2.53
N LEU A 224 15.07 11.21 3.05
CA LEU A 224 14.88 12.65 2.89
C LEU A 224 15.83 13.45 3.78
N ALA A 225 15.98 13.06 5.06
CA ALA A 225 16.84 13.73 6.02
C ALA A 225 18.30 13.81 5.54
N ASP A 226 18.83 12.70 5.01
CA ASP A 226 20.18 12.60 4.46
C ASP A 226 20.41 13.55 3.28
N THR A 227 19.36 13.78 2.47
CA THR A 227 19.45 14.75 1.36
C THR A 227 19.29 16.20 1.79
N VAL A 228 18.42 16.46 2.77
CA VAL A 228 18.13 17.83 3.22
C VAL A 228 19.29 18.38 4.06
N GLY A 229 19.83 17.58 4.99
CA GLY A 229 20.75 18.02 6.02
C GLY A 229 20.06 18.68 7.22
N ASP A 230 20.82 18.99 8.26
CA ASP A 230 20.35 19.52 9.56
C ASP A 230 20.56 21.03 9.73
N GLU A 231 21.23 21.69 8.79
CA GLU A 231 21.53 23.12 8.83
C GLU A 231 20.25 23.99 8.93
N PRO A 232 20.26 25.10 9.70
CA PRO A 232 19.13 26.01 9.77
C PRO A 232 18.69 26.50 8.38
N GLY A 233 17.43 26.23 8.01
CA GLY A 233 16.89 26.61 6.70
C GLY A 233 17.22 25.63 5.55
N ALA A 234 17.87 24.50 5.83
CA ALA A 234 18.17 23.45 4.85
C ALA A 234 16.90 22.97 4.13
N PHE A 235 15.83 22.70 4.87
CA PHE A 235 14.55 22.28 4.29
C PHE A 235 13.95 23.32 3.33
N ASN A 236 14.04 24.61 3.65
CA ASN A 236 13.56 25.68 2.78
C ASN A 236 14.37 25.74 1.48
N SER A 237 15.69 25.59 1.60
CA SER A 237 16.59 25.56 0.47
C SER A 237 16.31 24.33 -0.41
N TYR A 238 16.08 23.17 0.19
CA TYR A 238 15.68 21.95 -0.48
C TYR A 238 14.35 22.12 -1.22
N LEU A 239 13.30 22.58 -0.54
CA LEU A 239 11.99 22.81 -1.14
C LEU A 239 12.07 23.84 -2.29
N GLY A 240 12.87 24.90 -2.12
CA GLY A 240 13.14 25.87 -3.18
C GLY A 240 13.83 25.25 -4.41
N ARG A 241 14.73 24.27 -4.21
CA ARG A 241 15.33 23.49 -5.31
C ARG A 241 14.29 22.60 -5.98
N VAL A 242 13.47 21.87 -5.22
CA VAL A 242 12.41 21.00 -5.77
C VAL A 242 11.41 21.81 -6.59
N ILE A 243 10.92 22.94 -6.06
CA ILE A 243 10.00 23.84 -6.77
C ILE A 243 10.64 24.41 -8.04
N ARG A 244 11.93 24.77 -8.00
CA ARG A 244 12.63 25.27 -9.20
C ARG A 244 12.79 24.17 -10.25
N SER A 245 13.20 22.98 -9.84
CA SER A 245 13.27 21.80 -10.73
C SER A 245 11.90 21.50 -11.33
N PHE A 246 10.84 21.60 -10.52
CA PHE A 246 9.45 21.49 -10.97
C PHE A 246 9.11 22.54 -12.04
N ALA A 247 9.38 23.82 -11.78
CA ALA A 247 9.10 24.91 -12.73
C ALA A 247 9.85 24.74 -14.06
N THR A 248 11.03 24.11 -14.06
CA THR A 248 11.78 23.77 -15.28
C THR A 248 11.30 22.48 -15.95
N ALA A 249 10.69 21.57 -15.20
CA ALA A 249 10.20 20.29 -15.69
C ALA A 249 8.75 20.35 -16.19
N PHE A 250 7.96 21.31 -15.73
CA PHE A 250 6.54 21.42 -16.01
C PHE A 250 6.25 21.96 -17.42
N ASP A 251 5.45 21.22 -18.19
CA ASP A 251 4.76 21.73 -19.37
C ASP A 251 3.39 22.25 -18.92
N ARG A 252 2.99 23.45 -19.35
CA ARG A 252 1.76 24.14 -18.88
C ARG A 252 0.47 23.46 -19.32
N ASN A 253 0.55 22.45 -20.18
CA ASN A 253 -0.59 21.80 -20.80
C ASN A 253 -1.07 20.52 -20.09
N GLU A 254 -0.43 20.09 -18.99
CA GLU A 254 -0.80 18.86 -18.26
C GLU A 254 -1.25 19.13 -16.80
N PRO A 255 -2.22 18.36 -16.26
CA PRO A 255 -2.63 18.43 -14.87
C PRO A 255 -1.49 18.16 -13.89
N LEU A 256 -1.55 18.81 -12.73
CA LEU A 256 -0.50 18.82 -11.73
C LEU A 256 -0.83 17.83 -10.59
N ASP A 257 -0.29 16.62 -10.68
CA ASP A 257 -0.34 15.62 -9.59
C ASP A 257 1.08 15.28 -9.11
N PHE A 258 1.34 15.49 -7.81
CA PHE A 258 2.56 15.04 -7.13
C PHE A 258 2.42 13.56 -6.75
N ASN A 259 2.53 12.70 -7.74
CA ASN A 259 2.40 11.25 -7.62
C ASN A 259 3.57 10.54 -8.34
N GLU A 260 3.47 9.22 -8.50
CA GLU A 260 4.45 8.41 -9.24
C GLU A 260 4.72 8.95 -10.67
N ASP A 261 3.71 9.51 -11.34
CA ASP A 261 3.86 10.10 -12.69
C ASP A 261 4.76 11.34 -12.68
N PHE A 262 4.75 12.12 -11.59
CA PHE A 262 5.70 13.22 -11.42
C PHE A 262 7.14 12.71 -11.34
N LEU A 263 7.37 11.63 -10.58
CA LEU A 263 8.72 11.08 -10.39
C LEU A 263 9.29 10.55 -11.71
N TYR A 264 8.46 9.85 -12.49
CA TYR A 264 8.82 9.34 -13.82
C TYR A 264 9.14 10.46 -14.82
N ARG A 265 8.39 11.57 -14.83
CA ARG A 265 8.66 12.73 -15.69
C ARG A 265 10.01 13.38 -15.38
N VAL A 266 10.41 13.44 -14.11
CA VAL A 266 11.73 13.95 -13.70
C VAL A 266 12.84 13.03 -14.23
N TYR A 267 12.68 11.70 -14.08
CA TYR A 267 13.63 10.72 -14.60
C TYR A 267 13.84 10.82 -16.12
N LYS A 268 12.76 10.98 -16.89
CA LYS A 268 12.82 11.08 -18.37
C LYS A 268 13.67 12.24 -18.89
N LYS A 269 13.82 13.33 -18.13
CA LYS A 269 14.58 14.52 -18.58
C LYS A 269 16.09 14.37 -18.35
N LYS A 270 16.50 13.59 -17.35
CA LYS A 270 17.91 13.30 -17.03
C LYS A 270 17.96 12.07 -16.13
N ILE A 271 18.86 11.12 -16.40
CA ILE A 271 19.14 10.00 -15.50
C ILE A 271 19.58 10.59 -14.14
N PRO A 272 18.76 10.47 -13.08
CA PRO A 272 19.08 11.00 -11.77
C PRO A 272 20.15 10.15 -11.10
N THR A 273 20.89 10.75 -10.18
CA THR A 273 21.79 9.99 -9.29
C THR A 273 20.97 9.21 -8.27
N GLU A 274 21.56 8.18 -7.66
CA GLU A 274 20.91 7.40 -6.60
C GLU A 274 20.39 8.29 -5.47
N THR A 275 21.22 9.20 -4.94
CA THR A 275 20.81 10.20 -3.94
C THR A 275 19.64 11.08 -4.39
N ALA A 276 19.52 11.36 -5.70
CA ALA A 276 18.39 12.14 -6.21
C ALA A 276 17.11 11.30 -6.26
N LEU A 277 17.19 10.00 -6.54
CA LEU A 277 16.06 9.07 -6.48
C LEU A 277 15.60 8.82 -5.05
N GLU A 278 16.54 8.60 -4.14
CA GLU A 278 16.31 8.45 -2.70
C GLU A 278 15.58 9.69 -2.14
N SER A 279 16.09 10.88 -2.45
CA SER A 279 15.45 12.14 -2.08
C SER A 279 14.03 12.28 -2.62
N LEU A 280 13.82 11.84 -3.87
CA LEU A 280 12.54 11.94 -4.56
C LEU A 280 11.49 11.01 -3.93
N ILE A 281 11.90 9.80 -3.54
CA ILE A 281 11.08 8.85 -2.77
C ILE A 281 10.71 9.47 -1.42
N GLY A 282 11.71 9.92 -0.66
CA GLY A 282 11.51 10.54 0.66
C GLY A 282 10.59 11.77 0.59
N PHE A 283 10.73 12.62 -0.43
CA PHE A 283 9.89 13.80 -0.61
C PHE A 283 8.47 13.45 -1.05
N SER A 284 8.28 12.49 -1.95
CA SER A 284 6.95 12.00 -2.33
C SER A 284 6.18 11.45 -1.12
N PHE A 285 6.88 10.67 -0.28
CA PHE A 285 6.34 10.21 0.98
C PHE A 285 6.02 11.37 1.92
N ARG A 286 6.90 12.39 2.01
CA ARG A 286 6.67 13.58 2.84
C ARG A 286 5.43 14.36 2.43
N ILE A 287 5.13 14.49 1.14
CA ILE A 287 3.87 15.09 0.67
C ILE A 287 2.66 14.28 1.14
N SER A 288 2.70 12.96 0.97
CA SER A 288 1.63 12.07 1.41
C SER A 288 1.40 12.14 2.92
N SER A 289 2.47 12.12 3.70
CA SER A 289 2.44 12.28 5.16
C SER A 289 1.92 13.67 5.56
N SER A 290 2.36 14.75 4.91
CA SER A 290 1.88 16.11 5.16
C SER A 290 0.36 16.23 4.97
N ASN A 291 -0.18 15.64 3.89
CA ASN A 291 -1.63 15.59 3.66
C ASN A 291 -2.35 14.78 4.75
N MET A 292 -1.81 13.62 5.13
CA MET A 292 -2.34 12.79 6.21
C MET A 292 -2.38 13.56 7.55
N VAL A 293 -1.26 14.18 7.94
CA VAL A 293 -1.12 14.91 9.20
C VAL A 293 -2.08 16.11 9.24
N PHE A 294 -2.12 16.92 8.17
CA PHE A 294 -3.04 18.05 8.09
C PHE A 294 -4.50 17.59 8.20
N THR A 295 -4.87 16.55 7.45
CA THR A 295 -6.24 16.02 7.47
C THR A 295 -6.62 15.48 8.84
N SER A 296 -5.75 14.67 9.42
CA SER A 296 -5.91 14.09 10.76
C SER A 296 -6.11 15.19 11.81
N ASP A 297 -5.21 16.18 11.82
CA ASP A 297 -5.21 17.27 12.80
C ASP A 297 -6.50 18.11 12.75
N VAL A 298 -6.94 18.47 11.54
CA VAL A 298 -8.18 19.23 11.33
C VAL A 298 -9.41 18.41 11.69
N MET A 299 -9.47 17.14 11.25
CA MET A 299 -10.64 16.27 11.49
C MET A 299 -10.78 15.85 12.96
N SER A 300 -9.67 15.69 13.68
CA SER A 300 -9.70 15.36 15.11
C SER A 300 -9.73 16.59 16.01
N GLY A 301 -9.38 17.78 15.48
CA GLY A 301 -9.21 19.00 16.27
C GLY A 301 -8.07 18.92 17.28
N TYR A 302 -7.00 18.16 16.99
CA TYR A 302 -5.95 17.86 17.97
C TYR A 302 -5.07 19.07 18.31
N GLY A 303 -4.71 19.88 17.31
CA GLY A 303 -3.96 21.11 17.52
C GLY A 303 -2.45 21.03 17.24
N LEU A 304 -1.99 20.07 16.44
CA LEU A 304 -0.59 19.95 16.05
C LEU A 304 -0.16 21.05 15.05
N LEU A 305 -1.00 21.32 14.05
CA LEU A 305 -0.78 22.30 12.98
C LEU A 305 -1.80 23.44 13.05
N VAL A 306 -3.06 23.11 13.31
CA VAL A 306 -4.19 24.03 13.29
C VAL A 306 -4.72 24.18 14.71
N PRO A 307 -4.63 25.38 15.33
CA PRO A 307 -5.13 25.56 16.70
C PRO A 307 -6.60 25.11 16.83
N PRO A 308 -6.97 24.40 17.91
CA PRO A 308 -8.34 23.91 18.09
C PRO A 308 -9.39 25.03 17.99
N GLY A 309 -10.48 24.76 17.28
CA GLY A 309 -11.56 25.74 17.04
C GLY A 309 -11.29 26.77 15.95
N THR A 310 -10.13 26.72 15.27
CA THR A 310 -9.86 27.59 14.11
C THR A 310 -10.76 27.22 12.93
N PRO A 311 -11.63 28.13 12.45
CA PRO A 311 -12.48 27.83 11.30
C PRO A 311 -11.68 27.89 10.00
N LEU A 312 -11.60 26.76 9.29
CA LEU A 312 -11.02 26.67 7.95
C LEU A 312 -12.14 26.60 6.90
N LYS A 313 -12.26 27.65 6.09
CA LYS A 313 -13.26 27.77 5.02
C LYS A 313 -12.72 27.23 3.71
N GLN A 314 -13.60 27.05 2.73
CA GLN A 314 -13.24 26.70 1.34
C GLN A 314 -12.22 27.68 0.73
N THR A 315 -12.25 28.95 1.14
CA THR A 315 -11.36 30.02 0.65
C THR A 315 -10.15 30.27 1.55
N THR A 316 -9.95 29.50 2.62
CA THR A 316 -8.80 29.67 3.51
C THR A 316 -7.53 29.27 2.75
N SER A 317 -6.54 30.17 2.71
CA SER A 317 -5.23 29.84 2.15
C SER A 317 -4.55 28.77 3.00
N LEU A 318 -4.10 27.69 2.35
CA LEU A 318 -3.45 26.57 3.03
C LEU A 318 -1.92 26.59 2.91
N ILE A 319 -1.33 27.64 2.33
CA ILE A 319 0.11 27.66 2.04
C ILE A 319 0.97 27.56 3.30
N ASP A 320 0.57 28.21 4.39
CA ASP A 320 1.32 28.18 5.65
C ASP A 320 1.19 26.81 6.33
N TYR A 321 0.01 26.19 6.28
CA TYR A 321 -0.22 24.84 6.78
C TYR A 321 0.53 23.78 5.96
N LEU A 322 0.58 23.94 4.64
CA LEU A 322 1.40 23.10 3.77
C LEU A 322 2.88 23.22 4.13
N GLY A 323 3.38 24.45 4.30
CA GLY A 323 4.75 24.67 4.75
C GLY A 323 5.03 24.01 6.09
N ALA A 324 4.17 24.21 7.08
CA ALA A 324 4.34 23.62 8.42
C ALA A 324 4.30 22.09 8.39
N SER A 325 3.31 21.50 7.73
CA SER A 325 3.14 20.04 7.63
C SER A 325 4.27 19.35 6.88
N LEU A 326 4.82 19.96 5.82
CA LEU A 326 5.98 19.42 5.10
C LEU A 326 7.24 19.29 5.98
N ARG A 327 7.34 20.05 7.08
CA ARG A 327 8.46 19.96 8.04
C ARG A 327 8.25 18.87 9.08
N ILE A 328 7.05 18.34 9.24
CA ILE A 328 6.74 17.29 10.21
C ILE A 328 7.18 15.95 9.62
N SER A 329 8.16 15.32 10.25
CA SER A 329 8.51 13.93 9.97
C SER A 329 7.42 12.99 10.46
N PHE A 330 7.39 11.77 9.95
CA PHE A 330 6.52 10.78 10.54
C PHE A 330 6.92 10.48 11.98
N GLN A 331 8.21 10.54 12.31
CA GLN A 331 8.64 10.45 13.71
C GLN A 331 8.06 11.60 14.56
N ASP A 332 8.04 12.84 14.05
CA ASP A 332 7.38 13.97 14.72
C ASP A 332 5.88 13.72 14.88
N TYR A 333 5.20 13.25 13.83
CA TYR A 333 3.79 12.86 13.90
C TYR A 333 3.56 11.80 14.97
N TYR A 334 4.42 10.77 15.02
CA TYR A 334 4.33 9.70 15.98
C TYR A 334 4.47 10.20 17.41
N GLU A 335 5.55 10.94 17.70
CA GLU A 335 5.89 11.37 19.06
C GLU A 335 4.98 12.47 19.58
N ARG A 336 4.53 13.39 18.71
CA ARG A 336 3.81 14.61 19.12
C ARG A 336 2.30 14.49 18.98
N TYR A 337 1.81 13.50 18.24
CA TYR A 337 0.38 13.35 17.96
C TYR A 337 -0.12 11.92 18.10
N PHE A 338 0.36 10.98 17.29
CA PHE A 338 -0.17 9.60 17.27
C PHE A 338 -0.02 8.89 18.61
N TYR A 339 1.20 8.80 19.16
CA TYR A 339 1.44 8.13 20.43
C TYR A 339 0.74 8.83 21.61
N PRO A 340 0.85 10.17 21.79
CA PRO A 340 0.09 10.87 22.81
C PRO A 340 -1.42 10.63 22.74
N PHE A 341 -2.00 10.59 21.53
CA PHE A 341 -3.43 10.32 21.34
C PHE A 341 -3.83 8.94 21.86
N TYR A 342 -3.12 7.88 21.49
CA TYR A 342 -3.43 6.52 21.96
C TYR A 342 -3.04 6.28 23.43
N HIS A 343 -1.93 6.85 23.88
CA HIS A 343 -1.49 6.78 25.27
C HIS A 343 -2.49 7.47 26.22
N SER A 344 -3.12 8.57 25.81
CA SER A 344 -4.15 9.24 26.61
C SER A 344 -5.39 8.38 26.86
N GLN A 345 -5.70 7.46 25.94
CA GLN A 345 -6.82 6.52 26.05
C GLN A 345 -6.45 5.27 26.84
N SER A 346 -5.18 4.87 26.77
CA SER A 346 -4.63 3.73 27.51
C SER A 346 -3.30 4.11 28.17
N PRO A 347 -3.31 4.70 29.38
CA PRO A 347 -2.08 5.17 30.04
C PRO A 347 -1.04 4.08 30.36
N ALA A 348 -1.44 2.81 30.34
CA ALA A 348 -0.53 1.69 30.51
C ALA A 348 0.22 1.32 29.21
N LEU A 349 -0.28 1.75 28.05
CA LEU A 349 0.30 1.43 26.73
C LEU A 349 1.60 2.19 26.53
N THR A 350 2.70 1.48 26.45
CA THR A 350 4.00 2.07 26.11
C THR A 350 4.17 2.22 24.59
N SER A 351 5.05 3.13 24.18
CA SER A 351 5.39 3.33 22.77
C SER A 351 5.94 2.05 22.12
N ALA A 352 6.75 1.28 22.86
CA ALA A 352 7.29 0.01 22.36
C ALA A 352 6.20 -1.04 22.15
N GLU A 353 5.27 -1.17 23.10
CA GLU A 353 4.13 -2.07 22.95
C GLU A 353 3.22 -1.66 21.80
N LEU A 354 2.94 -0.36 21.65
CA LEU A 354 2.12 0.15 20.55
C LEU A 354 2.75 -0.19 19.19
N LYS A 355 4.03 0.12 18.99
CA LYS A 355 4.75 -0.24 17.75
C LYS A 355 4.73 -1.73 17.47
N GLN A 356 4.88 -2.56 18.52
CA GLN A 356 4.85 -4.00 18.36
C GLN A 356 3.46 -4.53 18.01
N GLN A 357 2.40 -4.03 18.64
CA GLN A 357 1.03 -4.45 18.37
C GLN A 357 0.60 -4.15 16.92
N MET A 358 1.25 -3.19 16.26
CA MET A 358 0.93 -2.80 14.89
C MET A 358 1.79 -3.49 13.82
N SER A 359 2.62 -4.47 14.19
CA SER A 359 3.49 -5.16 13.23
C SER A 359 2.93 -6.51 12.80
N LEU A 360 3.38 -7.02 11.65
CA LEU A 360 3.06 -8.40 11.23
C LEU A 360 3.63 -9.43 12.20
N GLU A 361 4.69 -9.10 12.95
CA GLU A 361 5.27 -10.00 13.95
C GLU A 361 4.26 -10.30 15.08
N SER A 362 3.42 -9.34 15.45
CA SER A 362 2.36 -9.53 16.45
C SER A 362 1.33 -10.60 16.06
N ILE A 363 1.11 -10.80 14.75
CA ILE A 363 0.17 -11.78 14.21
C ILE A 363 0.88 -12.96 13.53
N ALA A 364 2.20 -13.08 13.65
CA ALA A 364 2.98 -14.15 13.02
C ALA A 364 2.47 -15.57 13.35
N PRO A 365 2.04 -15.90 14.59
CA PRO A 365 1.46 -17.22 14.87
C PRO A 365 0.20 -17.54 14.05
N TYR A 366 -0.61 -16.52 13.73
CA TYR A 366 -1.77 -16.66 12.84
C TYR A 366 -1.31 -16.83 11.39
N LEU A 367 -0.41 -15.97 10.90
CA LEU A 367 0.10 -15.99 9.53
C LEU A 367 0.78 -17.31 9.15
N ARG A 368 1.48 -17.96 10.09
CA ARG A 368 2.09 -19.28 9.87
C ARG A 368 1.06 -20.38 9.61
N LYS A 369 -0.12 -20.27 10.22
CA LYS A 369 -1.20 -21.27 10.13
C LYS A 369 -2.21 -20.99 9.02
N ALA A 370 -2.37 -19.73 8.61
CA ALA A 370 -3.35 -19.33 7.61
C ALA A 370 -2.88 -19.71 6.19
N GLU A 371 -3.30 -20.87 5.69
CA GLU A 371 -2.92 -21.39 4.36
C GLU A 371 -3.42 -20.50 3.21
N LYS A 372 -4.55 -19.81 3.40
CA LYS A 372 -5.17 -18.93 2.39
C LYS A 372 -4.46 -17.60 2.16
N ILE A 373 -3.41 -17.28 2.92
CA ILE A 373 -2.69 -16.00 2.79
C ILE A 373 -1.34 -16.27 2.15
N ALA A 374 -1.04 -15.69 1.01
CA ALA A 374 0.30 -15.65 0.45
C ALA A 374 0.84 -14.23 0.42
N MET A 375 2.16 -14.11 0.24
CA MET A 375 2.79 -12.82 0.07
C MET A 375 3.81 -12.85 -1.06
N MET A 376 3.98 -11.70 -1.70
CA MET A 376 5.11 -11.44 -2.55
C MET A 376 5.84 -10.17 -2.13
N THR A 377 7.16 -10.14 -2.30
CA THR A 377 7.99 -8.95 -2.10
C THR A 377 9.24 -9.04 -2.99
N ASN A 378 10.11 -8.05 -2.90
CA ASN A 378 11.38 -8.00 -3.62
C ASN A 378 12.53 -8.10 -2.62
N ALA A 379 13.61 -8.79 -2.97
CA ALA A 379 14.79 -8.94 -2.11
C ALA A 379 15.49 -7.61 -1.82
N ASP A 380 15.30 -6.62 -2.70
CA ASP A 380 15.81 -5.26 -2.64
C ASP A 380 14.72 -4.24 -2.23
N ASP A 381 13.63 -4.67 -1.60
CA ASP A 381 12.56 -3.75 -1.16
C ASP A 381 13.09 -2.79 -0.08
N LEU A 382 13.15 -1.50 -0.43
CA LEU A 382 13.75 -0.44 0.35
C LEU A 382 12.98 -0.05 1.62
N ILE A 383 11.75 -0.54 1.81
CA ILE A 383 10.97 -0.27 3.02
C ILE A 383 11.16 -1.33 4.11
N LEU A 384 11.92 -2.40 3.83
CA LEU A 384 12.12 -3.49 4.76
C LEU A 384 13.45 -3.36 5.51
N ALA A 385 13.37 -3.34 6.83
CA ALA A 385 14.54 -3.29 7.69
C ALA A 385 15.34 -4.61 7.66
N PRO A 386 16.63 -4.60 8.05
CA PRO A 386 17.43 -5.81 8.13
C PRO A 386 16.74 -6.91 8.95
N GLY A 387 16.59 -8.09 8.35
CA GLY A 387 15.91 -9.25 8.94
C GLY A 387 14.43 -9.39 8.60
N GLU A 388 13.77 -8.34 8.10
CA GLU A 388 12.32 -8.39 7.78
C GLU A 388 12.01 -9.29 6.57
N ILE A 389 12.89 -9.33 5.56
CA ILE A 389 12.80 -10.31 4.46
C ILE A 389 12.85 -11.75 4.99
N GLU A 390 13.72 -12.02 5.96
CA GLU A 390 13.85 -13.36 6.53
C GLU A 390 12.65 -13.71 7.42
N PHE A 391 12.13 -12.73 8.16
CA PHE A 391 10.85 -12.88 8.86
C PHE A 391 9.71 -13.27 7.90
N LEU A 392 9.59 -12.58 6.76
CA LEU A 392 8.57 -12.89 5.75
C LEU A 392 8.78 -14.30 5.18
N ARG A 393 10.01 -14.65 4.79
CA ARG A 393 10.37 -15.97 4.28
C ARG A 393 9.99 -17.08 5.28
N THR A 394 10.41 -16.93 6.53
CA THR A 394 10.15 -17.93 7.58
C THR A 394 8.67 -18.01 7.98
N THR A 395 7.95 -16.89 7.95
CA THR A 395 6.53 -16.86 8.37
C THR A 395 5.60 -17.47 7.34
N PHE A 396 5.85 -17.25 6.05
CA PHE A 396 4.99 -17.71 4.96
C PHE A 396 5.49 -19.02 4.32
N GLY A 397 6.78 -19.36 4.44
CA GLY A 397 7.34 -20.58 3.87
C GLY A 397 7.16 -20.64 2.36
N GLU A 398 6.56 -21.73 1.85
CA GLU A 398 6.24 -21.90 0.42
C GLU A 398 5.23 -20.86 -0.11
N ARG A 399 4.49 -20.17 0.77
CA ARG A 399 3.56 -19.09 0.41
C ARG A 399 4.26 -17.73 0.24
N ALA A 400 5.58 -17.66 0.41
CA ALA A 400 6.38 -16.47 0.17
C ALA A 400 6.99 -16.50 -1.23
N THR A 401 6.73 -15.47 -2.04
CA THR A 401 7.45 -15.25 -3.30
C THR A 401 8.34 -14.02 -3.18
N ILE A 402 9.66 -14.21 -3.30
CA ILE A 402 10.63 -13.11 -3.19
C ILE A 402 11.34 -12.96 -4.53
N TRP A 403 10.99 -11.91 -5.27
CA TRP A 403 11.64 -11.58 -6.52
C TRP A 403 13.04 -11.02 -6.26
N PRO A 404 14.02 -11.28 -7.14
CA PRO A 404 15.41 -10.89 -6.88
C PRO A 404 15.62 -9.37 -6.92
N THR A 405 14.87 -8.65 -7.75
CA THR A 405 14.90 -7.18 -7.84
C THR A 405 13.51 -6.64 -8.12
N GLY A 406 13.26 -5.38 -7.78
CA GLY A 406 11.96 -4.74 -8.00
C GLY A 406 11.72 -3.50 -7.15
N GLY A 407 12.61 -3.21 -6.20
CA GLY A 407 12.45 -2.11 -5.24
C GLY A 407 11.14 -2.24 -4.47
N HIS A 408 10.57 -1.12 -4.04
CA HIS A 408 9.23 -1.13 -3.46
C HIS A 408 8.17 -0.99 -4.56
N CYS A 409 7.45 -2.08 -4.85
CA CYS A 409 6.34 -2.11 -5.81
C CYS A 409 6.69 -1.74 -7.27
N GLY A 410 7.97 -1.68 -7.66
CA GLY A 410 8.40 -1.24 -8.99
C GLY A 410 8.10 -2.25 -10.10
N ASN A 411 8.22 -3.53 -9.79
CA ASN A 411 7.97 -4.65 -10.70
C ASN A 411 6.51 -5.10 -10.76
N MET A 412 5.57 -4.42 -10.07
CA MET A 412 4.17 -4.86 -9.98
C MET A 412 3.46 -5.00 -11.33
N GLU A 413 3.90 -4.26 -12.36
CA GLU A 413 3.32 -4.34 -13.70
C GLU A 413 4.09 -5.29 -14.63
N GLN A 414 5.21 -5.87 -14.18
CA GLN A 414 6.01 -6.79 -14.97
C GLN A 414 5.21 -8.07 -15.27
N LYS A 415 5.31 -8.56 -16.51
CA LYS A 415 4.49 -9.66 -17.04
C LYS A 415 4.44 -10.93 -16.18
N ASP A 416 5.57 -11.39 -15.64
CA ASP A 416 5.67 -12.60 -14.82
C ASP A 416 5.14 -12.33 -13.40
N VAL A 417 5.36 -11.12 -12.88
CA VAL A 417 4.81 -10.67 -11.59
C VAL A 417 3.29 -10.60 -11.65
N VAL A 418 2.73 -9.99 -12.71
CA VAL A 418 1.28 -9.94 -12.94
C VAL A 418 0.70 -11.34 -13.14
N ALA A 419 1.37 -12.19 -13.92
CA ALA A 419 0.95 -13.57 -14.11
C ALA A 419 0.92 -14.33 -12.77
N PHE A 420 1.94 -14.17 -11.92
CA PHE A 420 1.96 -14.73 -10.58
C PHE A 420 0.78 -14.24 -9.73
N MET A 421 0.55 -12.92 -9.67
CA MET A 421 -0.54 -12.35 -8.88
C MET A 421 -1.90 -12.90 -9.33
N VAL A 422 -2.14 -13.00 -10.63
CA VAL A 422 -3.39 -13.54 -11.19
C VAL A 422 -3.52 -15.04 -10.94
N ASN A 423 -2.48 -15.83 -11.20
CA ASN A 423 -2.53 -17.28 -11.08
C ASN A 423 -2.77 -17.73 -9.64
N TYR A 424 -2.20 -17.02 -8.66
CA TYR A 424 -2.43 -17.30 -7.24
C TYR A 424 -3.93 -17.39 -6.88
N PHE A 425 -4.77 -16.54 -7.47
CA PHE A 425 -6.20 -16.51 -7.21
C PHE A 425 -7.05 -17.44 -8.08
N LYS A 426 -6.52 -17.90 -9.22
CA LYS A 426 -7.23 -18.77 -10.17
C LYS A 426 -7.03 -20.25 -9.90
N GLU A 427 -5.84 -20.61 -9.44
CA GLU A 427 -5.54 -21.94 -8.89
C GLU A 427 -6.25 -22.12 -7.54
#